data_AF-A0A662UY31-F1
#
_entry.id   AF-A0A662UY31-F1
#
_cell.length_a   1.000
_cell.length_b   1.000
_cell.length_c   1.000
_cell.angle_alpha   90.00
_cell.angle_beta   90.00
_cell.angle_gamma   90.00
#
_symmetry.space_group_name_H-M   'P 1'
#
loop_
_entity.id
_entity.type
_entity.pdbx_description
1 polymer ?
#
loop_
_entity_poly.entity_id
_entity_poly.type
_entity_poly.pdbx_seq_one_letter_code
_entity_poly.pdbx_strand_id
1 'polypeptide(L)'
;MAEKGIFLPRVQLRKALEAIERGLEVTQPDAVVIAGDVKHIFGRLGRYEMRELRELFEFLTRRVGKVYLVRGNHDNFVAPIARRFGVEIVNELWLGDVLVVHGHRPLPEGAKPRVVVMGHEHPSVALRDSLGSVAKIPCFLTMPLKRGSRLVVLPALGIYQSGTSVSLQRDSYLSPVIKEEGVLEEAVPFAVLEGEGVYELPPLKLIEDLLEAPSF
;
A
#
# COMPACT_ATOMS: atom_id res chain seq x y z
N MET A 1 12.84 -18.11 -30.10
CA MET A 1 12.27 -17.11 -31.03
C MET A 1 10.80 -16.94 -30.64
N ALA A 2 10.32 -15.68 -30.61
CA ALA A 2 9.03 -15.18 -30.08
C ALA A 2 8.85 -15.35 -28.55
N GLU A 3 8.58 -14.35 -27.71
CA GLU A 3 8.04 -13.00 -27.92
C GLU A 3 8.58 -12.03 -26.84
N LYS A 4 9.11 -10.90 -27.29
CA LYS A 4 9.36 -9.71 -26.47
C LYS A 4 8.01 -9.10 -26.09
N GLY A 5 7.54 -9.35 -24.88
CA GLY A 5 6.56 -8.46 -24.25
C GLY A 5 7.18 -7.08 -24.04
N ILE A 6 6.47 -6.03 -24.44
CA ILE A 6 6.94 -4.64 -24.27
C ILE A 6 6.87 -4.29 -22.78
N PHE A 7 8.03 -4.22 -22.13
CA PHE A 7 8.17 -3.69 -20.78
C PHE A 7 7.86 -2.17 -20.82
N LEU A 8 6.75 -1.73 -20.20
CA LEU A 8 6.30 -0.33 -20.14
C LEU A 8 6.41 0.29 -18.71
N PRO A 9 7.61 0.31 -18.09
CA PRO A 9 7.81 0.80 -16.72
C PRO A 9 7.43 2.30 -16.55
N ARG A 10 7.64 3.11 -17.61
CA ARG A 10 7.39 4.57 -17.58
C ARG A 10 5.93 4.95 -17.33
N VAL A 11 4.98 4.13 -17.76
CA VAL A 11 3.54 4.46 -17.63
C VAL A 11 3.12 4.38 -16.17
N GLN A 12 3.71 3.47 -15.41
CA GLN A 12 3.41 3.28 -13.99
C GLN A 12 3.90 4.46 -13.16
N LEU A 13 5.16 4.90 -13.33
CA LEU A 13 5.68 6.08 -12.63
C LEU A 13 4.83 7.31 -12.96
N ARG A 14 4.52 7.54 -14.24
CA ARG A 14 3.73 8.71 -14.65
C ARG A 14 2.36 8.74 -13.96
N LYS A 15 1.63 7.63 -13.97
CA LYS A 15 0.32 7.54 -13.28
C LYS A 15 0.43 7.70 -11.77
N ALA A 16 1.50 7.17 -11.15
CA ALA A 16 1.77 7.38 -9.73
C ALA A 16 2.03 8.87 -9.43
N LEU A 17 2.84 9.56 -10.24
CA LEU A 17 3.09 10.99 -10.10
C LEU A 17 1.81 11.81 -10.31
N GLU A 18 0.98 11.49 -11.29
CA GLU A 18 -0.32 12.15 -11.51
C GLU A 18 -1.25 11.97 -10.29
N ALA A 19 -1.30 10.78 -9.71
CA ALA A 19 -2.11 10.52 -8.52
C ALA A 19 -1.57 11.26 -7.28
N ILE A 20 -0.25 11.27 -7.09
CA ILE A 20 0.41 12.04 -6.02
C ILE A 20 0.16 13.53 -6.22
N GLU A 21 0.31 14.06 -7.44
CA GLU A 21 0.09 15.48 -7.74
C GLU A 21 -1.32 15.93 -7.35
N ARG A 22 -2.35 15.17 -7.76
CA ARG A 22 -3.74 15.43 -7.33
C ARG A 22 -3.88 15.40 -5.81
N GLY A 23 -3.24 14.45 -5.13
CA GLY A 23 -3.25 14.37 -3.67
C GLY A 23 -2.60 15.59 -3.01
N LEU A 24 -1.47 16.06 -3.54
CA LEU A 24 -0.75 17.24 -3.05
C LEU A 24 -1.55 18.53 -3.27
N GLU A 25 -2.21 18.67 -4.41
CA GLU A 25 -3.06 19.82 -4.73
C GLU A 25 -4.25 19.94 -3.77
N VAL A 26 -4.87 18.81 -3.42
CA VAL A 26 -6.03 18.77 -2.52
C VAL A 26 -5.63 18.95 -1.06
N THR A 27 -4.53 18.33 -0.63
CA THR A 27 -4.17 18.27 0.81
C THR A 27 -3.16 19.31 1.25
N GLN A 28 -2.40 19.90 0.31
CA GLN A 28 -1.32 20.87 0.55
C GLN A 28 -0.44 20.52 1.78
N PRO A 29 0.14 19.31 1.83
CA PRO A 29 0.74 18.80 3.06
C PRO A 29 2.15 19.36 3.28
N ASP A 30 2.52 19.57 4.54
CA ASP A 30 3.91 19.92 4.91
C ASP A 30 4.89 18.76 4.65
N ALA A 31 4.39 17.53 4.75
CA ALA A 31 5.19 16.31 4.63
C ALA A 31 4.47 15.19 3.88
N VAL A 32 5.25 14.38 3.15
CA VAL A 32 4.80 13.13 2.53
C VAL A 32 5.49 11.95 3.20
N VAL A 33 4.73 10.92 3.52
CA VAL A 33 5.24 9.65 4.06
C VAL A 33 4.96 8.53 3.06
N ILE A 34 6.01 7.86 2.62
CA ILE A 34 5.93 6.68 1.76
C ILE A 34 6.01 5.43 2.66
N ALA A 35 4.96 4.62 2.68
CA ALA A 35 4.85 3.41 3.51
C ALA A 35 5.59 2.19 2.93
N GLY A 36 6.81 2.40 2.43
CA GLY A 36 7.73 1.38 1.94
C GLY A 36 7.44 0.84 0.53
N ASP A 37 8.32 -0.07 0.10
CA ASP A 37 8.30 -0.75 -1.19
C ASP A 37 8.14 0.21 -2.38
N VAL A 38 8.96 1.26 -2.39
CA VAL A 38 9.08 2.19 -3.53
C VAL A 38 9.67 1.49 -4.75
N LYS A 39 10.22 0.30 -4.56
CA LYS A 39 10.85 -0.52 -5.57
C LYS A 39 9.98 -1.74 -5.92
N HIS A 40 9.76 -1.95 -7.21
CA HIS A 40 8.92 -3.03 -7.73
C HIS A 40 9.63 -4.38 -7.99
N ILE A 41 10.97 -4.45 -8.12
CA ILE A 41 11.66 -5.72 -8.46
C ILE A 41 12.67 -6.15 -7.40
N PHE A 42 12.60 -7.43 -6.99
CA PHE A 42 13.62 -8.10 -6.19
C PHE A 42 14.94 -8.23 -6.99
N GLY A 43 15.99 -7.48 -6.66
CA GLY A 43 17.28 -7.54 -7.39
C GLY A 43 18.21 -6.33 -7.24
N ARG A 44 19.30 -6.25 -8.02
CA ARG A 44 20.12 -5.03 -8.13
C ARG A 44 19.32 -3.92 -8.81
N LEU A 45 19.46 -2.69 -8.34
CA LEU A 45 18.85 -1.52 -8.97
C LEU A 45 19.23 -1.45 -10.46
N GLY A 46 18.26 -1.68 -11.34
CA GLY A 46 18.45 -1.44 -12.76
C GLY A 46 18.68 0.06 -13.01
N ARG A 47 19.37 0.42 -14.10
CA ARG A 47 19.56 1.85 -14.46
C ARG A 47 18.23 2.60 -14.58
N TYR A 48 17.17 1.90 -14.99
CA TYR A 48 15.81 2.43 -15.10
C TYR A 48 15.18 2.70 -13.72
N GLU A 49 15.21 1.73 -12.80
CA GLU A 49 14.67 1.92 -11.43
C GLU A 49 15.37 3.07 -10.70
N MET A 50 16.70 3.20 -10.86
CA MET A 50 17.42 4.34 -10.28
C MET A 50 16.94 5.68 -10.84
N ARG A 51 16.55 5.73 -12.12
CA ARG A 51 16.03 6.94 -12.75
C ARG A 51 14.64 7.26 -12.21
N GLU A 52 13.77 6.26 -12.08
CA GLU A 52 12.41 6.44 -11.57
C GLU A 52 12.40 6.89 -10.11
N LEU A 53 13.26 6.29 -9.26
CA LEU A 53 13.42 6.73 -7.87
C LEU A 53 13.92 8.18 -7.77
N ARG A 54 14.86 8.57 -8.63
CA ARG A 54 15.35 9.96 -8.69
C ARG A 54 14.22 10.91 -9.08
N GLU A 55 13.46 10.55 -10.12
CA GLU A 55 12.36 11.35 -10.62
C GLU A 55 11.25 11.51 -9.57
N LEU A 56 10.90 10.43 -8.86
CA LEU A 56 9.94 10.47 -7.75
C LEU A 56 10.42 11.35 -6.59
N PHE A 57 11.64 11.16 -6.11
CA PHE A 57 12.15 11.93 -4.97
C PHE A 57 12.37 13.39 -5.33
N GLU A 58 12.86 13.70 -6.53
CA GLU A 58 12.95 15.06 -7.04
C GLU A 58 11.57 15.73 -7.14
N PHE A 59 10.57 15.01 -7.65
CA PHE A 59 9.19 15.48 -7.76
C PHE A 59 8.62 15.87 -6.40
N LEU A 60 8.75 14.99 -5.40
CA LEU A 60 8.21 15.19 -4.05
C LEU A 60 8.93 16.31 -3.31
N THR A 61 10.26 16.28 -3.28
CA THR A 61 11.07 17.22 -2.50
C THR A 61 11.03 18.65 -3.04
N ARG A 62 10.57 18.85 -4.29
CA ARG A 62 10.26 20.17 -4.84
C ARG A 62 8.90 20.72 -4.45
N ARG A 63 7.97 19.87 -3.99
CA ARG A 63 6.57 20.24 -3.71
C ARG A 63 6.22 20.24 -2.23
N VAL A 64 6.96 19.51 -1.39
CA VAL A 64 6.71 19.43 0.05
C VAL A 64 7.99 19.66 0.86
N GLY A 65 7.83 20.16 2.09
CA GLY A 65 8.96 20.51 2.95
C GLY A 65 9.72 19.30 3.49
N LYS A 66 9.04 18.15 3.63
CA LYS A 66 9.63 16.93 4.16
C LYS A 66 9.12 15.68 3.46
N VAL A 67 10.02 14.74 3.20
CA VAL A 67 9.67 13.42 2.66
C VAL A 67 10.27 12.34 3.54
N TYR A 68 9.43 11.44 4.03
CA TYR A 68 9.83 10.26 4.78
C TYR A 68 9.61 9.00 3.94
N LEU A 69 10.54 8.06 4.01
CA LEU A 69 10.40 6.71 3.51
C LEU A 69 10.49 5.73 4.68
N VAL A 70 9.35 5.14 5.03
CA VAL A 70 9.30 4.01 5.97
C VAL A 70 9.79 2.77 5.22
N ARG A 71 10.87 2.14 5.69
CA ARG A 71 11.56 1.10 4.93
C ARG A 71 10.72 -0.17 4.76
N GLY A 72 10.45 -0.54 3.52
CA GLY A 72 9.88 -1.84 3.15
C GLY A 72 10.93 -2.93 2.96
N ASN A 73 10.49 -4.16 2.77
CA ASN A 73 11.38 -5.31 2.54
C ASN A 73 12.06 -5.25 1.16
N HIS A 74 11.55 -4.45 0.22
CA HIS A 74 12.12 -4.27 -1.11
C HIS A 74 13.06 -3.08 -1.26
N ASP A 75 13.11 -2.16 -0.29
CA ASP A 75 13.87 -0.90 -0.37
C ASP A 75 15.39 -1.05 -0.17
N ASN A 76 15.92 -2.21 -0.52
CA ASN A 76 17.35 -2.46 -0.54
C ASN A 76 18.01 -1.54 -1.57
N PHE A 77 19.11 -0.89 -1.19
CA PHE A 77 19.89 0.03 -2.02
C PHE A 77 19.21 1.39 -2.36
N VAL A 78 18.04 1.70 -1.79
CA VAL A 78 17.38 3.01 -1.99
C VAL A 78 18.08 4.14 -1.22
N ALA A 79 18.75 3.82 -0.11
CA ALA A 79 19.31 4.80 0.82
C ALA A 79 20.29 5.82 0.22
N PRO A 80 21.25 5.46 -0.65
CA PRO A 80 22.13 6.44 -1.28
C PRO A 80 21.38 7.45 -2.16
N ILE A 81 20.31 7.01 -2.84
CA ILE A 81 19.50 7.88 -3.69
C ILE A 81 18.63 8.79 -2.82
N ALA A 82 17.90 8.21 -1.86
CA ALA A 82 17.00 8.97 -0.99
C ALA A 82 17.73 10.11 -0.25
N ARG A 83 18.90 9.82 0.33
CA ARG A 83 19.73 10.81 1.02
C ARG A 83 20.17 11.96 0.11
N ARG A 84 20.43 11.69 -1.17
CA ARG A 84 20.82 12.73 -2.14
C ARG A 84 19.73 13.76 -2.37
N PHE A 85 18.46 13.39 -2.21
CA PHE A 85 17.31 14.29 -2.35
C PHE A 85 16.78 14.80 -0.99
N GLY A 86 17.43 14.46 0.13
CA GLY A 86 16.94 14.86 1.46
C GLY A 86 15.73 14.06 1.94
N VAL A 87 15.47 12.89 1.35
CA VAL A 87 14.43 11.96 1.83
C VAL A 87 14.95 11.22 3.07
N GLU A 88 14.20 11.29 4.16
CA GLU A 88 14.55 10.65 5.42
C GLU A 88 14.05 9.20 5.45
N ILE A 89 14.95 8.25 5.63
CA ILE A 89 14.58 6.82 5.72
C ILE A 89 14.52 6.41 7.19
N VAL A 90 13.38 5.85 7.58
CA VAL A 90 13.11 5.36 8.93
C VAL A 90 12.57 3.93 8.87
N ASN A 91 12.67 3.17 9.95
CA ASN A 91 12.04 1.85 10.02
C ASN A 91 10.54 1.94 10.35
N GLU A 92 10.17 2.99 11.07
CA GLU A 92 8.82 3.35 11.50
C GLU A 92 8.79 4.87 11.72
N LEU A 93 7.62 5.48 11.59
CA LEU A 93 7.43 6.91 11.80
C LEU A 93 6.26 7.17 12.73
N TRP A 94 6.52 7.93 13.80
CA TRP A 94 5.48 8.42 14.69
C TRP A 94 5.07 9.85 14.29
N LEU A 95 3.76 10.05 14.14
CA LEU A 95 3.13 11.34 13.88
C LEU A 95 2.01 11.55 14.91
N GLY A 96 2.37 12.08 16.08
CA GLY A 96 1.46 12.10 17.24
C GLY A 96 1.07 10.67 17.64
N ASP A 97 -0.23 10.38 17.70
CA ASP A 97 -0.75 9.04 18.02
C ASP A 97 -0.86 8.11 16.80
N VAL A 98 -0.29 8.48 15.66
CA VAL A 98 -0.28 7.67 14.44
C VAL A 98 1.10 7.04 14.26
N LEU A 99 1.12 5.72 14.09
CA LEU A 99 2.32 4.96 13.76
C LEU A 99 2.26 4.52 12.29
N VAL A 100 3.23 4.93 11.48
CA VAL A 100 3.40 4.45 10.11
C VAL A 100 4.50 3.39 10.08
N VAL A 101 4.15 2.19 9.61
CA VAL A 101 5.07 1.05 9.42
C VAL A 101 4.89 0.51 8.01
N HIS A 102 5.84 -0.26 7.48
CA HIS A 102 5.63 -0.91 6.20
C HIS A 102 4.62 -2.08 6.31
N GLY A 103 4.71 -2.88 7.38
CA GLY A 103 3.82 -4.02 7.63
C GLY A 103 4.46 -5.41 7.45
N HIS A 104 5.71 -5.50 6.97
CA HIS A 104 6.45 -6.78 6.83
C HIS A 104 7.04 -7.35 8.13
N ARG A 105 6.86 -6.65 9.26
CA ARG A 105 7.34 -7.05 10.59
C ARG A 105 6.24 -6.81 11.62
N PRO A 106 6.25 -7.50 12.77
CA PRO A 106 5.37 -7.19 13.88
C PRO A 106 5.51 -5.73 14.32
N LEU A 107 4.46 -5.20 14.95
CA LEU A 107 4.51 -3.87 15.53
C LEU A 107 5.52 -3.84 16.69
N PRO A 108 6.15 -2.68 16.96
CA PRO A 108 7.09 -2.55 18.06
C PRO A 108 6.45 -2.95 19.40
N GLU A 109 7.23 -3.64 20.22
CA GLU A 109 6.78 -4.08 21.54
C GLU A 109 6.47 -2.87 22.42
N GLY A 110 5.34 -2.91 23.12
CA GLY A 110 4.89 -1.80 23.98
C GLY A 110 4.33 -0.58 23.24
N ALA A 111 4.39 -0.51 21.91
CA ALA A 111 3.80 0.58 21.14
C ALA A 111 2.27 0.60 21.28
N LYS A 112 1.71 1.76 21.65
CA LYS A 112 0.27 1.98 21.81
C LYS A 112 -0.23 3.16 20.97
N PRO A 113 -0.10 3.10 19.63
CA PRO A 113 -0.65 4.14 18.77
C PRO A 113 -2.18 4.08 18.81
N ARG A 114 -2.86 5.21 18.57
CA ARG A 114 -4.29 5.22 18.30
C ARG A 114 -4.58 4.61 16.93
N VAL A 115 -3.74 4.94 15.94
CA VAL A 115 -3.87 4.46 14.55
C VAL A 115 -2.55 3.92 14.04
N VAL A 116 -2.58 2.77 13.37
CA VAL A 116 -1.47 2.23 12.61
C VAL A 116 -1.78 2.37 11.13
N VAL A 117 -0.86 2.92 10.34
CA VAL A 117 -0.95 2.97 8.88
C VAL A 117 0.14 2.08 8.29
N MET A 118 -0.21 1.22 7.33
CA MET A 118 0.79 0.39 6.65
C MET A 118 0.50 0.13 5.18
N GLY A 119 1.55 -0.26 4.45
CA GLY A 119 1.46 -0.77 3.08
C GLY A 119 1.53 -2.30 3.07
N HIS A 120 2.46 -2.84 2.27
CA HIS A 120 2.85 -4.25 2.15
C HIS A 120 1.77 -5.20 1.58
N GLU A 121 0.54 -5.13 2.11
CA GLU A 121 -0.54 -6.05 1.76
C GLU A 121 -1.22 -5.70 0.43
N HIS A 122 -1.33 -4.40 0.16
CA HIS A 122 -2.04 -3.84 -1.00
C HIS A 122 -3.45 -4.45 -1.15
N PRO A 123 -4.35 -4.28 -0.18
CA PRO A 123 -5.58 -5.05 -0.14
C PRO A 123 -6.49 -4.76 -1.34
N SER A 124 -7.20 -5.79 -1.80
CA SER A 124 -8.20 -5.69 -2.86
C SER A 124 -9.45 -6.50 -2.54
N VAL A 125 -10.59 -6.03 -3.05
CA VAL A 125 -11.87 -6.76 -3.05
C VAL A 125 -11.93 -7.59 -4.33
N ALA A 126 -12.06 -8.89 -4.20
CA ALA A 126 -12.23 -9.80 -5.33
C ALA A 126 -13.72 -10.06 -5.57
N LEU A 127 -14.23 -9.62 -6.71
CA LEU A 127 -15.60 -9.88 -7.15
C LEU A 127 -15.57 -10.96 -8.22
N ARG A 128 -16.36 -12.01 -8.02
CA ARG A 128 -16.50 -13.12 -8.95
C ARG A 128 -17.78 -12.95 -9.76
N ASP A 129 -17.68 -13.07 -11.08
CA ASP A 129 -18.87 -13.17 -11.92
C ASP A 129 -19.35 -14.64 -12.03
N SER A 130 -20.54 -14.83 -12.59
CA SER A 130 -21.12 -16.16 -12.81
C SER A 130 -20.35 -17.01 -13.81
N LEU A 131 -19.42 -16.43 -14.57
CA LEU A 131 -18.55 -17.13 -15.52
C LEU A 131 -17.20 -17.52 -14.89
N GLY A 132 -16.99 -17.19 -13.61
CA GLY A 132 -15.78 -17.46 -12.85
C GLY A 132 -14.65 -16.42 -13.04
N SER A 133 -14.90 -15.32 -13.76
CA SER A 133 -13.93 -14.23 -13.87
C SER A 133 -13.83 -13.49 -12.54
N VAL A 134 -12.60 -13.12 -12.16
CA VAL A 134 -12.34 -12.38 -10.91
C VAL A 134 -11.89 -10.96 -11.26
N ALA A 135 -12.73 -9.99 -10.93
CA ALA A 135 -12.34 -8.58 -10.91
C ALA A 135 -11.75 -8.23 -9.54
N LYS A 136 -10.53 -7.69 -9.51
CA LYS A 136 -9.91 -7.20 -8.27
C LYS A 136 -9.95 -5.68 -8.23
N ILE A 137 -10.61 -5.15 -7.22
CA ILE A 137 -10.74 -3.71 -7.00
C ILE A 137 -9.83 -3.33 -5.82
N PRO A 138 -8.80 -2.48 -5.99
CA PRO A 138 -7.98 -2.00 -4.88
C PRO A 138 -8.85 -1.36 -3.80
N CYS A 139 -8.51 -1.56 -2.53
CA CYS A 139 -9.24 -0.95 -1.44
C CYS A 139 -8.29 -0.43 -0.36
N PHE A 140 -8.76 0.52 0.44
CA PHE A 140 -8.21 0.64 1.79
C PHE A 140 -8.86 -0.44 2.65
N LEU A 141 -8.11 -1.00 3.60
CA LEU A 141 -8.67 -1.91 4.59
C LEU A 141 -8.47 -1.32 5.97
N THR A 142 -9.52 -1.22 6.76
CA THR A 142 -9.40 -0.80 8.15
C THR A 142 -9.97 -1.84 9.08
N MET A 143 -9.33 -2.04 10.23
CA MET A 143 -9.79 -3.01 11.24
C MET A 143 -9.30 -2.61 12.63
N PRO A 144 -9.97 -3.06 13.70
CA PRO A 144 -9.39 -3.04 15.04
C PRO A 144 -8.19 -3.98 15.13
N LEU A 145 -7.23 -3.61 15.98
CA LEU A 145 -6.19 -4.50 16.46
C LEU A 145 -6.50 -4.95 17.88
N LYS A 146 -6.10 -6.18 18.23
CA LYS A 146 -6.22 -6.73 19.61
C LYS A 146 -5.60 -5.81 20.67
N ARG A 147 -4.57 -5.02 20.31
CA ARG A 147 -3.95 -4.02 21.21
C ARG A 147 -4.75 -2.73 21.43
N GLY A 148 -5.94 -2.61 20.85
CA GLY A 148 -6.83 -1.44 21.01
C GLY A 148 -6.58 -0.29 20.01
N SER A 149 -5.63 -0.45 19.09
CA SER A 149 -5.39 0.48 17.99
C SER A 149 -6.33 0.20 16.81
N ARG A 150 -6.49 1.16 15.89
CA ARG A 150 -7.11 0.93 14.58
C ARG A 150 -6.05 0.83 13.49
N LEU A 151 -6.07 -0.23 12.70
CA LEU A 151 -5.20 -0.40 11.54
C LEU A 151 -5.86 0.21 10.30
N VAL A 152 -5.05 0.84 9.45
CA VAL A 152 -5.39 1.29 8.10
C VAL A 152 -4.32 0.75 7.16
N VAL A 153 -4.74 -0.04 6.18
CA VAL A 153 -3.87 -0.66 5.18
C VAL A 153 -4.11 0.04 3.85
N LEU A 154 -3.03 0.54 3.26
CA LEU A 154 -3.05 1.32 2.02
C LEU A 154 -3.07 0.38 0.79
N PRO A 155 -3.88 0.68 -0.25
CA PRO A 155 -3.76 0.00 -1.52
C PRO A 155 -2.43 0.33 -2.20
N ALA A 156 -2.04 -0.50 -3.18
CA ALA A 156 -0.97 -0.14 -4.08
C ALA A 156 -1.33 1.12 -4.89
N LEU A 157 -0.35 2.02 -5.06
CA LEU A 157 -0.48 3.13 -6.01
C LEU A 157 -0.28 2.67 -7.48
N GLY A 158 0.38 1.52 -7.68
CA GLY A 158 0.69 0.99 -9.01
C GLY A 158 -0.40 0.08 -9.60
N ILE A 159 -0.54 0.11 -10.92
CA ILE A 159 -1.61 -0.59 -11.68
C ILE A 159 -1.43 -2.12 -11.69
N TYR A 160 -0.19 -2.61 -11.56
CA TYR A 160 0.14 -4.01 -11.80
C TYR A 160 0.12 -4.87 -10.52
N GLN A 161 -0.09 -4.27 -9.36
CA GLN A 161 -0.16 -4.97 -8.09
C GLN A 161 -1.61 -5.28 -7.79
N SER A 162 -2.04 -6.51 -8.12
CA SER A 162 -3.42 -6.96 -7.89
C SER A 162 -3.76 -7.14 -6.41
N GLY A 163 -2.73 -7.21 -5.55
CA GLY A 163 -2.93 -7.17 -4.11
C GLY A 163 -3.49 -8.45 -3.49
N THR A 164 -3.43 -8.54 -2.16
CA THR A 164 -4.08 -9.63 -1.42
C THR A 164 -5.59 -9.42 -1.42
N SER A 165 -6.34 -10.44 -1.83
CA SER A 165 -7.80 -10.43 -1.72
C SER A 165 -8.18 -10.44 -0.24
N VAL A 166 -8.99 -9.48 0.19
CA VAL A 166 -9.49 -9.45 1.58
C VAL A 166 -10.41 -10.64 1.84
N SER A 167 -10.24 -11.31 2.98
CA SER A 167 -11.07 -12.44 3.41
C SER A 167 -10.94 -12.67 4.92
N LEU A 168 -11.74 -13.58 5.49
CA LEU A 168 -11.54 -14.02 6.88
C LEU A 168 -10.39 -15.04 7.02
N GLN A 169 -9.82 -15.51 5.91
CA GLN A 169 -8.72 -16.48 5.91
C GLN A 169 -7.41 -15.80 6.29
N ARG A 170 -7.08 -15.85 7.58
CA ARG A 170 -5.89 -15.20 8.17
C ARG A 170 -4.57 -15.57 7.47
N ASP A 171 -4.44 -16.79 6.97
CA ASP A 171 -3.22 -17.25 6.30
C ASP A 171 -3.00 -16.63 4.92
N SER A 172 -4.05 -16.06 4.31
CA SER A 172 -3.97 -15.40 3.00
C SER A 172 -3.20 -14.07 3.04
N TYR A 173 -3.12 -13.45 4.21
CA TYR A 173 -2.40 -12.19 4.41
C TYR A 173 -0.88 -12.39 4.42
N LEU A 174 -0.11 -11.34 4.11
CA LEU A 174 1.35 -11.37 4.19
C LEU A 174 1.86 -10.76 5.51
N SER A 175 1.19 -9.71 5.98
CA SER A 175 1.63 -8.96 7.15
C SER A 175 1.47 -9.74 8.47
N PRO A 176 2.52 -9.91 9.28
CA PRO A 176 2.38 -10.43 10.65
C PRO A 176 1.47 -9.54 11.52
N VAL A 177 1.37 -8.23 11.25
CA VAL A 177 0.47 -7.33 11.99
C VAL A 177 -0.98 -7.78 11.85
N ILE A 178 -1.42 -8.10 10.63
CA ILE A 178 -2.78 -8.61 10.38
C ILE A 178 -2.93 -9.99 11.01
N LYS A 179 -1.96 -10.88 10.78
CA LYS A 179 -2.02 -12.27 11.26
C LYS A 179 -2.06 -12.38 12.78
N GLU A 180 -1.31 -11.56 13.49
CA GLU A 180 -1.19 -11.68 14.94
C GLU A 180 -2.26 -10.86 15.66
N GLU A 181 -2.59 -9.68 15.13
CA GLU A 181 -3.37 -8.68 15.86
C GLU A 181 -4.67 -8.24 15.19
N GLY A 182 -4.81 -8.41 13.87
CA GLY A 182 -6.00 -7.96 13.15
C GLY A 182 -7.27 -8.69 13.57
N VAL A 183 -8.35 -7.95 13.85
CA VAL A 183 -9.71 -8.48 14.05
C VAL A 183 -10.42 -8.47 12.69
N LEU A 184 -10.32 -9.57 11.94
CA LEU A 184 -10.72 -9.65 10.54
C LEU A 184 -12.25 -9.56 10.36
N GLU A 185 -13.00 -10.04 11.34
CA GLU A 185 -14.46 -10.03 11.37
C GLU A 185 -15.02 -8.61 11.40
N GLU A 186 -14.23 -7.65 11.91
CA GLU A 186 -14.54 -6.22 11.96
C GLU A 186 -13.78 -5.42 10.90
N ALA A 187 -13.08 -6.08 9.99
CA ALA A 187 -12.36 -5.40 8.93
C ALA A 187 -13.34 -4.85 7.89
N VAL A 188 -13.18 -3.58 7.53
CA VAL A 188 -14.03 -2.83 6.61
C VAL A 188 -13.20 -2.44 5.38
N PRO A 189 -13.52 -2.97 4.18
CA PRO A 189 -12.89 -2.55 2.94
C PRO A 189 -13.55 -1.28 2.38
N PHE A 190 -12.73 -0.35 1.91
CA PHE A 190 -13.13 0.85 1.18
C PHE A 190 -12.65 0.71 -0.26
N ALA A 191 -13.50 0.18 -1.13
CA ALA A 191 -13.17 -0.10 -2.53
C ALA A 191 -12.96 1.20 -3.31
N VAL A 192 -11.89 1.28 -4.09
CA VAL A 192 -11.52 2.45 -4.90
C VAL A 192 -11.80 2.17 -6.36
N LEU A 193 -12.82 2.82 -6.92
CA LEU A 193 -13.21 2.74 -8.32
C LEU A 193 -12.79 4.03 -9.04
N GLU A 194 -11.81 3.92 -9.93
CA GLU A 194 -11.29 5.08 -10.68
C GLU A 194 -12.41 5.72 -11.51
N GLY A 195 -12.66 7.02 -11.28
CA GLY A 195 -13.72 7.78 -11.95
C GLY A 195 -15.08 7.78 -11.23
N GLU A 196 -15.30 6.88 -10.27
CA GLU A 196 -16.55 6.84 -9.50
C GLU A 196 -16.39 7.29 -8.05
N GLY A 197 -15.29 6.90 -7.40
CA GLY A 197 -14.98 7.29 -6.03
C GLY A 197 -14.63 6.12 -5.12
N VAL A 198 -14.86 6.31 -3.83
CA VAL A 198 -14.55 5.35 -2.77
C VAL A 198 -15.85 4.85 -2.15
N TYR A 199 -16.01 3.53 -2.10
CA TYR A 199 -17.20 2.86 -1.58
C TYR A 199 -16.85 2.06 -0.32
N GLU A 200 -17.48 2.40 0.79
CA GLU A 200 -17.41 1.62 2.02
C GLU A 200 -18.25 0.35 1.88
N LEU A 201 -17.63 -0.80 2.08
CA LEU A 201 -18.31 -2.10 2.12
C LEU A 201 -18.60 -2.50 3.57
N PRO A 202 -19.57 -3.38 3.83
CA PRO A 202 -19.79 -3.90 5.18
C PRO A 202 -18.56 -4.64 5.74
N PRO A 203 -18.48 -4.82 7.08
CA PRO A 203 -17.45 -5.66 7.69
C PRO A 203 -17.36 -7.05 7.06
N LEU A 204 -16.16 -7.62 6.95
CA LEU A 204 -15.92 -8.89 6.24
C LEU A 204 -16.83 -10.02 6.71
N LYS A 205 -17.17 -10.10 8.00
CA LYS A 205 -18.11 -11.10 8.54
C LYS A 205 -19.51 -11.08 7.93
N LEU A 206 -19.91 -9.96 7.31
CA LEU A 206 -21.23 -9.79 6.68
C LEU A 206 -21.19 -10.03 5.16
N ILE A 207 -20.01 -10.12 4.57
CA ILE A 207 -19.82 -10.23 3.11
C ILE A 207 -18.92 -11.41 2.73
N GLU A 208 -18.65 -12.33 3.64
CA GLU A 208 -17.83 -13.52 3.37
C GLU A 208 -18.39 -14.32 2.18
N ASP A 209 -19.70 -14.56 2.15
CA ASP A 209 -20.36 -15.27 1.06
C ASP A 209 -20.18 -14.57 -0.29
N LEU A 210 -20.13 -13.23 -0.32
CA LEU A 210 -19.91 -12.46 -1.55
C LEU A 210 -18.48 -12.61 -2.06
N LEU A 211 -17.51 -12.78 -1.15
CA LEU A 211 -16.08 -12.89 -1.46
C LEU A 211 -15.69 -14.33 -1.83
N GLU A 212 -16.38 -15.32 -1.26
CA GLU A 212 -16.11 -16.75 -1.45
C GLU A 212 -17.05 -17.44 -2.45
N ALA A 213 -18.05 -16.73 -2.99
CA ALA A 213 -19.05 -17.31 -3.89
C ALA A 213 -18.42 -18.18 -5.01
N PRO A 214 -18.76 -19.48 -5.11
CA PRO A 214 -18.34 -20.29 -6.24
C PRO A 214 -19.01 -19.81 -7.53
N SER A 215 -18.30 -19.95 -8.64
CA SER A 215 -18.91 -19.84 -9.97
C SER A 215 -20.04 -20.87 -10.06
N PHE A 216 -21.27 -20.42 -10.34
CA PHE A 216 -22.41 -21.30 -10.57
C PHE A 216 -22.22 -22.18 -11.82
#